data_AF-A0A7W2US79-F1
#
_entry.id   AF-A0A7W2US79-F1
#
_cell.length_a   1.000
_cell.length_b   1.000
_cell.length_c   1.000
_cell.angle_alpha   90.00
_cell.angle_beta   90.00
_cell.angle_gamma   90.00
#
_symmetry.space_group_name_H-M   'P 1'
#
loop_
_entity.id
_entity.type
_entity.pdbx_description
1 polymer ?
#
loop_
_entity_poly.entity_id
_entity_poly.type
_entity_poly.pdbx_seq_one_letter_code
_entity_poly.pdbx_strand_id
1 'polypeptide(L)'
;MSTSDLTTDPGKLRGLTRVTSADGFFLICALDHLSDFAELLAPDPGTVSFADVVRAKDAVIRAVAPSVTAVLLDAHYGIGHLTASGALPRDVGLMASIEDEDYSIPEGPRRTRHREGWSTRQIKLAGTDVAKLLWWYRPDGDPATAEHQRQVVRDLVAECAELSLPLVVEPIWYPLPGEDPGSAEWKERRVEGIIRSAVDADRLGVDMLKVEFPGYVDTEQGRERAAAACKELDTSVRVPWVILSAGVGYEDFRTQVRISAQAGACGYLAGRSIWRDAVSTHDPEGRARGIEQARGRLDELNAVIREHGRPFLPGRSLDQALDRLPEGWFHDWHPAV
;
A
#
# COMPACT_ATOMS: atom_id res chain seq x y z
N MET A 1 19.93 7.41 -5.73
CA MET A 1 20.51 7.82 -4.43
C MET A 1 20.98 6.59 -3.69
N SER A 2 22.00 6.72 -2.84
CA SER A 2 22.62 5.60 -2.11
C SER A 2 21.63 4.98 -1.12
N THR A 3 21.49 3.65 -1.12
CA THR A 3 20.73 2.84 -0.14
C THR A 3 21.32 2.88 1.28
N SER A 4 22.24 3.81 1.57
CA SER A 4 23.08 3.82 2.77
C SER A 4 22.34 4.14 4.07
N ASP A 5 21.13 4.71 4.01
CA ASP A 5 20.30 5.09 5.18
C ASP A 5 19.21 4.07 5.55
N LEU A 6 19.15 2.92 4.87
CA LEU A 6 18.18 1.87 5.22
C LEU A 6 18.49 1.28 6.59
N THR A 7 17.45 1.03 7.39
CA THR A 7 17.54 0.46 8.73
C THR A 7 18.43 -0.79 8.80
N THR A 8 19.18 -0.96 9.89
CA THR A 8 19.87 -2.22 10.22
C THR A 8 19.03 -3.11 11.13
N ASP A 9 17.79 -2.73 11.41
CA ASP A 9 16.84 -3.55 12.15
C ASP A 9 16.54 -4.83 11.35
N PRO A 10 16.88 -6.02 11.88
CA PRO A 10 16.72 -7.28 11.16
C PRO A 10 15.25 -7.65 10.94
N GLY A 11 14.34 -7.28 11.85
CA GLY A 11 12.91 -7.54 11.69
C GLY A 11 12.29 -6.67 10.60
N LYS A 12 12.67 -5.39 10.52
CA LYS A 12 12.22 -4.51 9.44
C LYS A 12 12.77 -4.93 8.08
N LEU A 13 14.07 -5.24 8.00
CA LEU A 13 14.69 -5.76 6.78
C LEU A 13 14.01 -7.07 6.35
N ARG A 14 13.76 -7.99 7.30
CA ARG A 14 13.09 -9.25 7.00
C ARG A 14 11.66 -9.03 6.51
N GLY A 15 10.88 -8.17 7.18
CA GLY A 15 9.50 -7.86 6.78
C GLY A 15 9.41 -7.30 5.36
N LEU A 16 10.25 -6.32 5.00
CA LEU A 16 10.30 -5.78 3.64
C LEU A 16 10.73 -6.83 2.61
N THR A 17 11.75 -7.65 2.89
CA THR A 17 12.18 -8.71 1.95
C THR A 17 11.13 -9.80 1.76
N ARG A 18 10.26 -10.03 2.76
CA ARG A 18 9.16 -11.01 2.68
C ARG A 18 8.04 -10.57 1.74
N VAL A 19 7.89 -9.27 1.51
CA VAL A 19 6.87 -8.70 0.61
C VAL A 19 7.45 -8.27 -0.75
N THR A 20 8.72 -8.55 -1.02
CA THR A 20 9.36 -8.36 -2.33
C THR A 20 9.65 -9.67 -3.03
N SER A 21 9.67 -9.65 -4.35
CA SER A 21 10.12 -10.77 -5.17
C SER A 21 11.63 -10.99 -5.03
N ALA A 22 12.12 -12.15 -5.48
CA ALA A 22 13.55 -12.47 -5.44
C ALA A 22 14.42 -11.48 -6.23
N ASP A 23 13.84 -10.83 -7.25
CA ASP A 23 14.44 -9.76 -8.06
C ASP A 23 14.15 -8.34 -7.51
N GLY A 24 13.55 -8.22 -6.32
CA GLY A 24 13.47 -6.97 -5.56
C GLY A 24 12.24 -6.09 -5.83
N PHE A 25 11.14 -6.63 -6.35
CA PHE A 25 9.94 -5.83 -6.67
C PHE A 25 8.78 -6.09 -5.71
N PHE A 26 8.04 -5.04 -5.37
CA PHE A 26 6.81 -5.12 -4.60
C PHE A 26 5.63 -5.36 -5.56
N LEU A 27 5.15 -6.59 -5.64
CA LEU A 27 4.08 -7.01 -6.56
C LEU A 27 2.86 -7.40 -5.72
N ILE A 28 2.16 -6.41 -5.19
CA ILE A 28 1.28 -6.61 -4.03
C ILE A 28 -0.19 -6.38 -4.41
N CYS A 29 -1.06 -7.32 -4.00
CA CYS A 29 -2.50 -7.20 -4.19
C CYS A 29 -3.18 -6.74 -2.89
N ALA A 30 -3.95 -5.65 -2.95
CA ALA A 30 -4.70 -5.08 -1.83
C ALA A 30 -6.13 -5.60 -1.78
N LEU A 31 -6.48 -6.18 -0.63
CA LEU A 31 -7.80 -6.71 -0.28
C LEU A 31 -8.22 -6.30 1.14
N ASP A 32 -7.70 -5.19 1.67
CA ASP A 32 -8.07 -4.60 2.97
C ASP A 32 -9.43 -3.89 2.99
N HIS A 33 -10.11 -3.81 1.85
CA HIS A 33 -11.41 -3.15 1.69
C HIS A 33 -12.50 -3.82 2.54
N LEU A 34 -13.32 -3.03 3.24
CA LEU A 34 -14.37 -3.42 4.18
C LEU A 34 -15.77 -3.24 3.55
N SER A 35 -16.42 -2.10 3.81
CA SER A 35 -17.78 -1.79 3.37
C SER A 35 -17.86 -1.79 1.85
N ASP A 36 -16.90 -1.13 1.19
CA ASP A 36 -16.75 -1.12 -0.26
C ASP A 36 -16.69 -2.54 -0.84
N PHE A 37 -16.10 -3.50 -0.13
CA PHE A 37 -16.04 -4.88 -0.61
C PHE A 37 -17.40 -5.57 -0.49
N ALA A 38 -18.08 -5.40 0.65
CA ALA A 38 -19.42 -5.95 0.86
C ALA A 38 -20.43 -5.39 -0.15
N GLU A 39 -20.35 -4.09 -0.44
CA GLU A 39 -21.19 -3.41 -1.44
C GLU A 39 -21.03 -3.95 -2.86
N LEU A 40 -19.86 -4.52 -3.20
CA LEU A 40 -19.64 -5.15 -4.50
C LEU A 40 -20.27 -6.54 -4.61
N LEU A 41 -20.58 -7.21 -3.49
CA LEU A 41 -21.05 -8.60 -3.50
C LEU A 41 -22.54 -8.74 -3.83
N ALA A 42 -23.35 -7.74 -3.51
CA ALA A 42 -24.78 -7.73 -3.78
C ALA A 42 -25.31 -6.30 -3.99
N PRO A 43 -26.37 -6.11 -4.79
CA PRO A 43 -27.00 -4.80 -4.96
C PRO A 43 -27.57 -4.23 -3.65
N ASP A 44 -27.99 -5.10 -2.73
CA ASP A 44 -28.35 -4.74 -1.36
C ASP A 44 -27.27 -5.27 -0.39
N PRO A 45 -26.36 -4.40 0.11
CA PRO A 45 -25.29 -4.80 1.02
C PRO A 45 -25.82 -5.42 2.32
N GLY A 46 -27.05 -5.10 2.74
CA GLY A 46 -27.68 -5.66 3.94
C GLY A 46 -27.95 -7.17 3.84
N THR A 47 -27.90 -7.73 2.63
CA THR A 47 -28.05 -9.18 2.39
C THR A 47 -26.73 -9.95 2.45
N VAL A 48 -25.60 -9.24 2.49
CA VAL A 48 -24.26 -9.84 2.49
C VAL A 48 -23.88 -10.22 3.91
N SER A 49 -23.72 -11.52 4.18
CA SER A 49 -23.27 -11.97 5.50
C SER A 49 -21.76 -11.78 5.66
N PHE A 50 -21.31 -11.75 6.92
CA PHE A 50 -19.87 -11.79 7.26
C PHE A 50 -19.15 -12.93 6.52
N ALA A 51 -19.75 -14.12 6.51
CA ALA A 51 -19.17 -15.30 5.88
C ALA A 51 -19.07 -15.17 4.34
N ASP A 52 -19.96 -14.41 3.70
CA ASP A 52 -19.93 -14.21 2.25
C ASP A 52 -18.75 -13.33 1.85
N VAL A 53 -18.46 -12.28 2.63
CA VAL A 53 -17.26 -11.45 2.46
C VAL A 53 -15.99 -12.28 2.61
N VAL A 54 -15.90 -13.08 3.67
CA VAL A 54 -14.73 -13.95 3.91
C VAL A 54 -14.53 -14.95 2.77
N ARG A 55 -15.60 -15.62 2.29
CA ARG A 55 -15.51 -16.57 1.17
C ARG A 55 -15.08 -15.90 -0.13
N ALA A 56 -15.58 -14.70 -0.40
CA ALA A 56 -15.20 -13.95 -1.59
C ALA A 56 -13.72 -13.52 -1.53
N LYS A 57 -13.23 -13.05 -0.37
CA LYS A 57 -11.80 -12.76 -0.18
C LYS A 57 -10.93 -14.02 -0.29
N ASP A 58 -11.36 -15.15 0.27
CA ASP A 58 -10.67 -16.45 0.11
C ASP A 58 -10.51 -16.83 -1.36
N ALA A 59 -11.58 -16.73 -2.15
CA ALA A 59 -11.56 -17.06 -3.57
C ALA A 59 -10.58 -16.17 -4.37
N VAL A 60 -10.58 -14.86 -4.11
CA VAL A 60 -9.64 -13.94 -4.77
C VAL A 60 -8.21 -14.24 -4.36
N ILE A 61 -7.92 -14.38 -3.06
CA ILE A 61 -6.57 -14.60 -2.55
C ILE A 61 -5.96 -15.90 -3.10
N ARG A 62 -6.70 -17.01 -3.06
CA ARG A 62 -6.22 -18.29 -3.61
C ARG A 62 -5.84 -18.19 -5.08
N ALA A 63 -6.58 -17.40 -5.85
CA ALA A 63 -6.35 -17.27 -7.27
C ALA A 63 -5.18 -16.34 -7.61
N VAL A 64 -5.03 -15.22 -6.89
CA VAL A 64 -4.00 -14.22 -7.17
C VAL A 64 -2.65 -14.52 -6.52
N ALA A 65 -2.64 -15.33 -5.45
CA ALA A 65 -1.44 -15.68 -4.69
C ALA A 65 -0.22 -16.11 -5.55
N PRO A 66 -0.36 -16.91 -6.62
CA PRO A 66 0.76 -17.29 -7.47
C PRO A 66 1.44 -16.14 -8.23
N SER A 67 0.77 -14.99 -8.34
CA SER A 67 1.19 -13.84 -9.12
C SER A 67 1.60 -12.64 -8.27
N VAL A 68 1.68 -12.80 -6.94
CA VAL A 68 1.97 -11.69 -6.02
C VAL A 68 3.08 -12.05 -5.04
N THR A 69 3.79 -11.03 -4.57
CA THR A 69 4.80 -11.18 -3.52
C THR A 69 4.19 -11.08 -2.14
N ALA A 70 3.09 -10.33 -2.02
CA ALA A 70 2.34 -10.19 -0.79
C ALA A 70 0.87 -9.85 -1.06
N VAL A 71 0.06 -9.96 -0.01
CA VAL A 71 -1.31 -9.46 0.02
C VAL A 71 -1.49 -8.52 1.21
N LEU A 72 -2.26 -7.45 1.01
CA LEU A 72 -2.68 -6.54 2.08
C LEU A 72 -4.12 -6.91 2.49
N LEU A 73 -4.29 -7.25 3.77
CA LEU A 73 -5.55 -7.73 4.34
C LEU A 73 -5.97 -6.89 5.56
N ASP A 74 -7.26 -6.90 5.83
CA ASP A 74 -7.85 -6.30 7.01
C ASP A 74 -7.97 -7.31 8.17
N ALA A 75 -8.04 -6.78 9.39
CA ALA A 75 -8.23 -7.59 10.58
C ALA A 75 -9.63 -8.22 10.69
N HIS A 76 -10.65 -7.64 10.05
CA HIS A 76 -12.05 -8.03 10.25
C HIS A 76 -12.42 -9.28 9.43
N TYR A 77 -12.14 -9.27 8.13
CA TYR A 77 -12.49 -10.36 7.19
C TYR A 77 -11.29 -11.21 6.79
N GLY A 78 -10.10 -10.61 6.68
CA GLY A 78 -8.93 -11.24 6.07
C GLY A 78 -8.07 -12.06 7.02
N ILE A 79 -7.23 -11.37 7.79
CA ILE A 79 -6.00 -11.92 8.41
C ILE A 79 -6.24 -13.25 9.13
N GLY A 80 -7.20 -13.30 10.07
CA GLY A 80 -7.46 -14.51 10.86
C GLY A 80 -7.96 -15.69 10.02
N HIS A 81 -8.98 -15.45 9.19
CA HIS A 81 -9.66 -16.51 8.44
C HIS A 81 -8.79 -17.08 7.32
N LEU A 82 -8.15 -16.20 6.55
CA LEU A 82 -7.38 -16.59 5.37
C LEU A 82 -6.04 -17.24 5.74
N THR A 83 -5.49 -16.89 6.91
CA THR A 83 -4.34 -17.61 7.48
C THR A 83 -4.76 -18.98 7.98
N ALA A 84 -5.83 -19.07 8.78
CA ALA A 84 -6.28 -20.34 9.36
C ALA A 84 -6.80 -21.36 8.32
N SER A 85 -7.41 -20.90 7.22
CA SER A 85 -7.91 -21.76 6.14
C SER A 85 -6.83 -22.20 5.14
N GLY A 86 -5.60 -21.69 5.28
CA GLY A 86 -4.52 -21.89 4.29
C GLY A 86 -4.82 -21.26 2.93
N ALA A 87 -5.65 -20.20 2.89
CA ALA A 87 -5.86 -19.41 1.68
C ALA A 87 -4.63 -18.58 1.35
N LEU A 88 -3.99 -18.01 2.38
CA LEU A 88 -2.71 -17.33 2.30
C LEU A 88 -1.57 -18.36 2.27
N PRO A 89 -0.83 -18.51 1.17
CA PRO A 89 0.27 -19.46 1.10
C PRO A 89 1.50 -19.02 1.90
N ARG A 90 2.33 -19.98 2.32
CA ARG A 90 3.53 -19.74 3.15
C ARG A 90 4.56 -18.78 2.54
N ASP A 91 4.62 -18.71 1.22
CA ASP A 91 5.62 -17.99 0.45
C ASP A 91 5.18 -16.58 0.10
N VAL A 92 3.88 -16.30 0.17
CA VAL A 92 3.29 -14.96 0.00
C VAL A 92 3.41 -14.17 1.31
N GLY A 93 3.95 -12.96 1.24
CA GLY A 93 4.03 -12.04 2.37
C GLY A 93 2.66 -11.51 2.82
N LEU A 94 2.56 -11.13 4.09
CA LEU A 94 1.33 -10.60 4.68
C LEU A 94 1.52 -9.14 5.11
N MET A 95 0.65 -8.26 4.62
CA MET A 95 0.52 -6.89 5.12
C MET A 95 -0.83 -6.70 5.81
N ALA A 96 -0.86 -5.83 6.82
CA ALA A 96 -2.08 -5.51 7.57
C ALA A 96 -2.32 -4.01 7.64
N SER A 97 -3.54 -3.57 7.35
CA SER A 97 -3.98 -2.21 7.66
C SER A 97 -4.20 -2.03 9.17
N ILE A 98 -3.87 -0.84 9.67
CA ILE A 98 -4.15 -0.45 11.07
C ILE A 98 -5.33 0.51 11.19
N GLU A 99 -5.60 1.28 10.13
CA GLU A 99 -6.69 2.22 10.11
C GLU A 99 -8.07 1.55 10.18
N ASP A 100 -9.02 2.34 10.66
CA ASP A 100 -10.43 2.11 10.40
C ASP A 100 -10.80 2.71 9.04
N GLU A 101 -11.60 1.98 8.29
CA GLU A 101 -11.80 2.21 6.85
C GLU A 101 -13.04 3.05 6.56
N ASP A 102 -13.49 3.86 7.52
CA ASP A 102 -14.65 4.73 7.35
C ASP A 102 -14.40 5.76 6.23
N TYR A 103 -14.74 5.36 5.00
CA TYR A 103 -14.75 6.21 3.81
C TYR A 103 -15.96 7.14 3.80
N SER A 104 -16.81 7.16 4.85
CA SER A 104 -17.73 8.28 4.97
C SER A 104 -16.90 9.55 4.92
N ILE A 105 -17.27 10.43 3.99
CA ILE A 105 -16.57 11.68 3.73
C ILE A 105 -17.30 12.71 4.57
N PRO A 106 -16.94 12.94 5.86
CA PRO A 106 -17.45 14.11 6.54
C PRO A 106 -16.96 15.33 5.73
N GLU A 107 -17.83 16.33 5.59
CA GLU A 107 -17.40 17.61 5.03
C GLU A 107 -16.30 18.19 5.94
N GLY A 108 -15.15 18.52 5.35
CA GLY A 108 -14.07 19.22 6.06
C GLY A 108 -12.80 18.40 6.32
N PRO A 109 -12.00 18.81 7.33
CA PRO A 109 -10.74 18.17 7.65
C PRO A 109 -10.94 16.73 8.12
N ARG A 110 -10.18 15.78 7.54
CA ARG A 110 -10.26 14.36 7.89
C ARG A 110 -9.17 14.03 8.91
N ARG A 111 -9.49 13.10 9.80
CA ARG A 111 -8.53 12.53 10.74
C ARG A 111 -8.47 11.03 10.53
N THR A 112 -7.31 10.50 10.19
CA THR A 112 -7.07 9.05 10.21
C THR A 112 -7.35 8.51 11.61
N ARG A 113 -8.16 7.44 11.69
CA ARG A 113 -8.49 6.73 12.92
C ARG A 113 -7.92 5.32 12.83
N HIS A 114 -7.41 4.80 13.94
CA HIS A 114 -7.07 3.38 14.04
C HIS A 114 -8.31 2.55 14.29
N ARG A 115 -8.29 1.28 13.86
CA ARG A 115 -9.36 0.34 14.15
C ARG A 115 -9.42 0.04 15.65
N GLU A 116 -10.62 0.17 16.23
CA GLU A 116 -10.84 -0.16 17.63
C GLU A 116 -10.49 -1.62 17.91
N GLY A 117 -9.73 -1.86 18.99
CA GLY A 117 -9.30 -3.20 19.38
C GLY A 117 -8.23 -3.83 18.48
N TRP A 118 -7.60 -3.07 17.59
CA TRP A 118 -6.52 -3.50 16.72
C TRP A 118 -5.28 -2.61 16.87
N SER A 119 -4.12 -3.20 17.15
CA SER A 119 -2.87 -2.51 17.47
C SER A 119 -1.69 -3.04 16.65
N THR A 120 -0.63 -2.23 16.54
CA THR A 120 0.67 -2.63 15.97
C THR A 120 1.20 -3.92 16.60
N ARG A 121 1.03 -4.10 17.91
CA ARG A 121 1.38 -5.34 18.62
C ARG A 121 0.55 -6.54 18.16
N GLN A 122 -0.75 -6.39 17.96
CA GLN A 122 -1.59 -7.47 17.44
C GLN A 122 -1.24 -7.79 15.98
N ILE A 123 -0.96 -6.77 15.15
CA ILE A 123 -0.47 -6.95 13.78
C ILE A 123 0.78 -7.83 13.77
N LYS A 124 1.77 -7.51 14.63
CA LYS A 124 3.00 -8.29 14.76
C LYS A 124 2.73 -9.72 15.22
N LEU A 125 1.91 -9.90 16.25
CA LEU A 125 1.58 -11.23 16.78
C LEU A 125 0.76 -12.09 15.81
N ALA A 126 0.01 -11.48 14.90
CA ALA A 126 -0.70 -12.19 13.83
C ALA A 126 0.23 -12.74 12.74
N GLY A 127 1.55 -12.53 12.85
CA GLY A 127 2.54 -12.99 11.87
C GLY A 127 2.64 -12.10 10.64
N THR A 128 2.14 -10.87 10.71
CA THR A 128 2.21 -9.89 9.62
C THR A 128 3.65 -9.44 9.38
N ASP A 129 4.06 -9.36 8.11
CA ASP A 129 5.39 -8.91 7.71
C ASP A 129 5.52 -7.38 7.70
N VAL A 130 4.44 -6.64 7.38
CA VAL A 130 4.42 -5.18 7.23
C VAL A 130 3.09 -4.57 7.72
N ALA A 131 3.15 -3.52 8.53
CA ALA A 131 1.98 -2.69 8.86
C ALA A 131 1.76 -1.62 7.79
N LYS A 132 0.50 -1.25 7.57
CA LYS A 132 0.09 -0.21 6.64
C LYS A 132 -0.86 0.77 7.32
N LEU A 133 -0.71 2.06 7.02
CA LEU A 133 -1.59 3.15 7.43
C LEU A 133 -2.13 3.89 6.20
N LEU A 134 -3.45 4.00 6.05
CA LEU A 134 -4.06 5.04 5.20
C LEU A 134 -4.07 6.38 5.94
N TRP A 135 -3.44 7.39 5.34
CA TRP A 135 -3.20 8.68 5.95
C TRP A 135 -3.91 9.81 5.19
N TRP A 136 -5.01 10.31 5.75
CA TRP A 136 -5.68 11.47 5.18
C TRP A 136 -4.83 12.72 5.41
N TYR A 137 -4.33 13.32 4.33
CA TYR A 137 -3.38 14.42 4.49
C TYR A 137 -3.57 15.52 3.46
N ARG A 138 -3.73 16.75 3.98
CA ARG A 138 -3.77 17.99 3.23
C ARG A 138 -2.74 18.94 3.83
N PRO A 139 -1.48 18.93 3.36
CA PRO A 139 -0.44 19.83 3.88
C PRO A 139 -0.77 21.31 3.63
N ASP A 140 -1.60 21.58 2.62
CA ASP A 140 -2.11 22.90 2.23
C ASP A 140 -3.46 23.26 2.88
N GLY A 141 -3.99 22.41 3.78
CA GLY A 141 -5.24 22.62 4.48
C GLY A 141 -5.09 23.35 5.82
N ASP A 142 -6.01 23.07 6.76
CA ASP A 142 -5.94 23.60 8.13
C ASP A 142 -4.64 23.15 8.85
N PRO A 143 -3.78 24.08 9.31
CA PRO A 143 -2.48 23.74 9.90
C PRO A 143 -2.57 22.85 11.14
N ALA A 144 -3.60 23.03 11.97
CA ALA A 144 -3.78 22.23 13.18
C ALA A 144 -4.13 20.77 12.84
N THR A 145 -4.99 20.56 11.84
CA THR A 145 -5.31 19.22 11.32
C THR A 145 -4.08 18.58 10.68
N ALA A 146 -3.35 19.32 9.85
CA ALA A 146 -2.14 18.81 9.22
C ALA A 146 -1.09 18.38 10.26
N GLU A 147 -0.89 19.16 11.35
CA GLU A 147 0.02 18.77 12.43
C GLU A 147 -0.48 17.55 13.21
N HIS A 148 -1.77 17.49 13.52
CA HIS A 148 -2.34 16.31 14.17
C HIS A 148 -2.13 15.04 13.32
N GLN A 149 -2.32 15.15 12.00
CA GLN A 149 -2.05 14.05 11.08
C GLN A 149 -0.58 13.66 11.02
N ARG A 150 0.36 14.62 11.07
CA ARG A 150 1.79 14.30 11.21
C ARG A 150 2.09 13.57 12.53
N GLN A 151 1.42 13.95 13.63
CA GLN A 151 1.60 13.29 14.92
C GLN A 151 1.15 11.82 14.88
N VAL A 152 0.03 11.50 14.22
CA VAL A 152 -0.42 10.10 14.03
C VAL A 152 0.68 9.24 13.38
N VAL A 153 1.36 9.78 12.36
CA VAL A 153 2.46 9.06 11.70
C VAL A 153 3.68 8.92 12.63
N ARG A 154 4.05 9.97 13.38
CA ARG A 154 5.18 9.90 14.34
C ARG A 154 4.95 8.84 15.41
N ASP A 155 3.75 8.78 15.97
CA ASP A 155 3.38 7.81 16.99
C ASP A 155 3.49 6.38 16.43
N LEU A 156 2.96 6.14 15.22
CA LEU A 156 3.07 4.83 14.58
C LEU A 156 4.48 4.44 14.17
N VAL A 157 5.31 5.39 13.72
CA VAL A 157 6.73 5.14 13.44
C VAL A 157 7.43 4.66 14.70
N ALA A 158 7.17 5.29 15.85
CA ALA A 158 7.73 4.89 17.14
C ALA A 158 7.25 3.50 17.56
N GLU A 159 5.94 3.25 17.55
CA GLU A 159 5.37 1.93 17.90
C GLU A 159 5.88 0.80 17.00
N CYS A 160 5.95 1.05 15.69
CA CYS A 160 6.44 0.05 14.73
C CYS A 160 7.94 -0.20 14.88
N ALA A 161 8.71 0.84 15.25
CA ALA A 161 10.13 0.69 15.58
C ALA A 161 10.30 -0.24 16.79
N GLU A 162 9.52 -0.09 17.86
CA GLU A 162 9.58 -0.96 19.06
C GLU A 162 9.27 -2.44 18.79
N LEU A 163 8.61 -2.75 17.68
CA LEU A 163 8.21 -4.11 17.30
C LEU A 163 9.01 -4.69 16.12
N SER A 164 10.02 -3.95 15.64
CA SER A 164 10.75 -4.26 14.40
C SER A 164 9.78 -4.60 13.26
N LEU A 165 8.75 -3.76 13.10
CA LEU A 165 7.67 -3.91 12.12
C LEU A 165 7.83 -2.80 11.09
N PRO A 166 7.97 -3.10 9.79
CA PRO A 166 7.95 -2.07 8.76
C PRO A 166 6.60 -1.35 8.73
N LEU A 167 6.64 -0.03 8.55
CA LEU A 167 5.46 0.80 8.35
C LEU A 167 5.43 1.35 6.92
N VAL A 168 4.38 0.97 6.19
CA VAL A 168 3.98 1.57 4.92
C VAL A 168 2.95 2.66 5.20
N VAL A 169 3.18 3.87 4.70
CA VAL A 169 2.17 4.94 4.75
C VAL A 169 1.59 5.17 3.36
N GLU A 170 0.26 5.28 3.33
CA GLU A 170 -0.55 5.60 2.16
C GLU A 170 -1.18 6.99 2.31
N PRO A 171 -0.50 8.08 1.91
CA PRO A 171 -1.10 9.40 1.93
C PRO A 171 -2.21 9.48 0.88
N ILE A 172 -3.39 9.93 1.29
CA ILE A 172 -4.51 10.21 0.39
C ILE A 172 -4.83 11.70 0.42
N TRP A 173 -4.72 12.33 -0.74
CA TRP A 173 -5.06 13.73 -0.96
C TRP A 173 -6.52 13.84 -1.43
N TYR A 174 -7.33 14.60 -0.70
CA TYR A 174 -8.78 14.62 -0.86
C TYR A 174 -9.31 16.05 -1.01
N PRO A 175 -10.44 16.31 -1.69
CA PRO A 175 -10.97 17.66 -1.83
C PRO A 175 -11.43 18.26 -0.49
N LEU A 176 -11.15 19.55 -0.28
CA LEU A 176 -11.68 20.33 0.84
C LEU A 176 -13.03 20.99 0.47
N PRO A 177 -13.84 21.44 1.45
CA PRO A 177 -15.09 22.13 1.18
C PRO A 177 -14.92 23.31 0.22
N GLY A 178 -15.73 23.35 -0.84
CA GLY A 178 -15.72 24.41 -1.85
C GLY A 178 -14.70 24.20 -2.99
N GLU A 179 -13.89 23.15 -2.96
CA GLU A 179 -13.01 22.79 -4.07
C GLU A 179 -13.75 21.97 -5.13
N ASP A 180 -13.45 22.23 -6.42
CA ASP A 180 -13.97 21.45 -7.56
C ASP A 180 -12.90 20.49 -8.12
N PRO A 181 -13.02 19.17 -7.90
CA PRO A 181 -12.10 18.17 -8.43
C PRO A 181 -12.04 18.10 -9.96
N GLY A 182 -13.04 18.65 -10.66
CA GLY A 182 -13.07 18.71 -12.12
C GLY A 182 -12.17 19.79 -12.70
N SER A 183 -11.88 20.85 -11.94
CA SER A 183 -11.13 22.01 -12.39
C SER A 183 -9.64 21.70 -12.67
N ALA A 184 -9.06 22.39 -13.65
CA ALA A 184 -7.64 22.23 -13.99
C ALA A 184 -6.72 22.61 -12.81
N GLU A 185 -7.04 23.70 -12.11
CA GLU A 185 -6.30 24.17 -10.94
C GLU A 185 -6.27 23.11 -9.82
N TRP A 186 -7.41 22.48 -9.53
CA TRP A 186 -7.45 21.44 -8.50
C TRP A 186 -6.62 20.22 -8.88
N LYS A 187 -6.66 19.81 -10.16
CA LYS A 187 -5.87 18.69 -10.67
C LYS A 187 -4.37 18.95 -10.56
N GLU A 188 -3.92 20.17 -10.84
CA GLU A 188 -2.52 20.59 -10.65
C GLU A 188 -2.13 20.57 -9.17
N ARG A 189 -2.96 21.17 -8.29
CA ARG A 189 -2.75 21.14 -6.84
C ARG A 189 -2.73 19.73 -6.26
N ARG A 190 -3.54 18.81 -6.78
CA ARG A 190 -3.53 17.39 -6.37
C ARG A 190 -2.18 16.74 -6.67
N VAL A 191 -1.62 16.97 -7.85
CA VAL A 191 -0.31 16.41 -8.23
C VAL A 191 0.77 16.90 -7.26
N GLU A 192 0.84 18.20 -7.00
CA GLU A 192 1.76 18.77 -6.01
C GLU A 192 1.51 18.22 -4.60
N GLY A 193 0.23 18.11 -4.21
CA GLY A 193 -0.20 17.62 -2.92
C GLY A 193 0.23 16.19 -2.65
N ILE A 194 0.13 15.30 -3.65
CA ILE A 194 0.61 13.91 -3.57
C ILE A 194 2.12 13.87 -3.31
N ILE A 195 2.91 14.63 -4.08
CA ILE A 195 4.37 14.66 -3.95
C ILE A 195 4.76 15.20 -2.57
N ARG A 196 4.19 16.34 -2.15
CA ARG A 196 4.46 16.93 -0.83
C ARG A 196 4.09 16.00 0.31
N SER A 197 2.96 15.28 0.19
CA SER A 197 2.52 14.31 1.20
C SER A 197 3.48 13.13 1.33
N ALA A 198 4.02 12.64 0.21
CA ALA A 198 5.03 11.59 0.19
C ALA A 198 6.36 12.04 0.81
N VAL A 199 6.79 13.27 0.51
CA VAL A 199 8.01 13.87 1.11
C VAL A 199 7.86 14.05 2.61
N ASP A 200 6.70 14.52 3.08
CA ASP A 200 6.44 14.66 4.51
C ASP A 200 6.45 13.31 5.21
N ALA A 201 5.80 12.28 4.64
CA ALA A 201 5.85 10.93 5.19
C ALA A 201 7.28 10.36 5.26
N ASP A 202 8.09 10.49 4.20
CA ASP A 202 9.50 10.07 4.20
C ASP A 202 10.31 10.75 5.33
N ARG A 203 10.08 12.04 5.56
CA ARG A 203 10.75 12.81 6.63
C ARG A 203 10.33 12.39 8.03
N LEU A 204 9.14 11.82 8.19
CA LEU A 204 8.64 11.33 9.47
C LEU A 204 9.20 9.94 9.84
N GLY A 205 9.93 9.28 8.94
CA GLY A 205 10.65 8.04 9.24
C GLY A 205 9.87 6.75 8.93
N VAL A 206 8.93 6.81 7.99
CA VAL A 206 8.25 5.61 7.46
C VAL A 206 9.25 4.71 6.72
N ASP A 207 8.91 3.44 6.51
CA ASP A 207 9.82 2.49 5.85
C ASP A 207 9.57 2.36 4.34
N MET A 208 8.36 2.68 3.89
CA MET A 208 7.93 2.60 2.49
C MET A 208 6.70 3.46 2.23
N LEU A 209 6.53 3.93 0.99
CA LEU A 209 5.40 4.76 0.57
C LEU A 209 4.48 4.00 -0.40
N LYS A 210 3.16 4.07 -0.17
CA LYS A 210 2.11 3.69 -1.12
C LYS A 210 1.40 4.97 -1.58
N VAL A 211 1.68 5.45 -2.78
CA VAL A 211 1.22 6.79 -3.21
C VAL A 211 0.16 6.71 -4.30
N GLU A 212 -0.73 7.69 -4.33
CA GLU A 212 -1.56 7.94 -5.50
C GLU A 212 -0.68 8.24 -6.71
N PHE A 213 -1.14 7.89 -7.92
CA PHE A 213 -0.43 8.28 -9.14
C PHE A 213 -0.48 9.82 -9.29
N PRO A 214 0.67 10.53 -9.36
CA PRO A 214 0.73 11.99 -9.39
C PRO A 214 0.49 12.51 -10.81
N GLY A 215 -0.68 12.23 -11.39
CA GLY A 215 -1.05 12.72 -12.70
C GLY A 215 -2.27 12.04 -13.31
N TYR A 216 -2.43 12.21 -14.63
CA TYR A 216 -3.54 11.71 -15.43
C TYR A 216 -2.99 11.14 -16.75
N VAL A 217 -3.63 10.12 -17.31
CA VAL A 217 -3.13 9.36 -18.49
C VAL A 217 -4.08 9.41 -19.69
N ASP A 218 -5.15 10.21 -19.58
CA ASP A 218 -6.22 10.40 -20.56
C ASP A 218 -5.74 11.07 -21.86
N THR A 219 -4.65 11.84 -21.79
CA THR A 219 -4.05 12.52 -22.94
C THR A 219 -2.53 12.32 -22.98
N GLU A 220 -1.91 12.46 -24.15
CA GLU A 220 -0.45 12.33 -24.27
C GLU A 220 0.29 13.38 -23.42
N GLN A 221 -0.15 14.64 -23.47
CA GLN A 221 0.39 15.69 -22.64
C GLN A 221 0.20 15.42 -21.13
N GLY A 222 -0.92 14.76 -20.76
CA GLY A 222 -1.15 14.29 -19.40
C GLY A 222 -0.11 13.27 -18.95
N ARG A 223 0.20 12.28 -19.82
CA ARG A 223 1.22 11.26 -19.56
C ARG A 223 2.61 11.86 -19.41
N GLU A 224 2.98 12.81 -20.27
CA GLU A 224 4.27 13.52 -20.18
C GLU A 224 4.40 14.27 -18.84
N ARG A 225 3.36 15.00 -18.44
CA ARG A 225 3.34 15.69 -17.12
C ARG A 225 3.40 14.69 -15.97
N ALA A 226 2.67 13.59 -16.05
CA ALA A 226 2.67 12.56 -15.02
C ALA A 226 4.04 11.85 -14.90
N ALA A 227 4.75 11.65 -16.02
CA ALA A 227 6.10 11.12 -16.02
C ALA A 227 7.08 12.08 -15.33
N ALA A 228 6.98 13.39 -15.59
CA ALA A 228 7.77 14.40 -14.91
C ALA A 228 7.48 14.43 -13.39
N ALA A 229 6.20 14.37 -13.00
CA ALA A 229 5.79 14.33 -11.60
C ALA A 229 6.24 13.05 -10.87
N CYS A 230 6.17 11.89 -11.51
CA CYS A 230 6.73 10.65 -10.96
C CYS A 230 8.25 10.75 -10.78
N LYS A 231 8.94 11.44 -11.70
CA LYS A 231 10.39 11.65 -11.60
C LYS A 231 10.75 12.58 -10.44
N GLU A 232 9.99 13.65 -10.28
CA GLU A 232 10.11 14.57 -9.14
C GLU A 232 9.92 13.82 -7.82
N LEU A 233 8.85 13.03 -7.70
CA LEU A 233 8.59 12.17 -6.55
C LEU A 233 9.79 11.26 -6.25
N ASP A 234 10.28 10.52 -7.25
CA ASP A 234 11.40 9.58 -7.09
C ASP A 234 12.67 10.25 -6.56
N THR A 235 12.93 11.49 -6.99
CA THR A 235 14.10 12.25 -6.54
C THR A 235 13.90 12.93 -5.17
N SER A 236 12.67 12.99 -4.67
CA SER A 236 12.31 13.73 -3.45
C SER A 236 12.14 12.85 -2.22
N VAL A 237 12.07 11.52 -2.38
CA VAL A 237 11.93 10.55 -1.28
C VAL A 237 13.12 9.59 -1.24
N ARG A 238 13.40 9.02 -0.06
CA ARG A 238 14.54 8.11 0.15
C ARG A 238 14.10 6.66 0.29
N VAL A 239 12.91 6.44 0.82
CA VAL A 239 12.30 5.11 0.96
C VAL A 239 11.79 4.56 -0.37
N PRO A 240 11.67 3.23 -0.53
CA PRO A 240 10.98 2.66 -1.68
C PRO A 240 9.54 3.15 -1.76
N TRP A 241 9.04 3.33 -2.97
CA TRP A 241 7.67 3.76 -3.23
C TRP A 241 7.00 2.90 -4.29
N VAL A 242 5.70 2.73 -4.15
CA VAL A 242 4.81 2.01 -5.07
C VAL A 242 3.54 2.82 -5.30
N ILE A 243 2.88 2.61 -6.44
CA ILE A 243 1.59 3.26 -6.69
C ILE A 243 0.41 2.38 -6.27
N LEU A 244 -0.64 3.04 -5.79
CA LEU A 244 -1.98 2.49 -5.63
C LEU A 244 -2.82 2.75 -6.88
N SER A 245 -3.90 1.97 -7.07
CA SER A 245 -4.71 2.07 -8.29
C SER A 245 -5.88 3.04 -8.22
N ALA A 246 -6.28 3.48 -7.03
CA ALA A 246 -7.39 4.40 -6.78
C ALA A 246 -8.74 3.99 -7.42
N GLY A 247 -8.88 2.74 -7.87
CA GLY A 247 -10.07 2.24 -8.54
C GLY A 247 -10.29 2.73 -9.98
N VAL A 248 -9.25 3.27 -10.64
CA VAL A 248 -9.26 3.58 -12.08
C VAL A 248 -9.40 2.30 -12.93
N GLY A 249 -9.73 2.42 -14.22
CA GLY A 249 -9.79 1.27 -15.12
C GLY A 249 -8.43 0.57 -15.27
N TYR A 250 -8.44 -0.73 -15.60
CA TYR A 250 -7.21 -1.52 -15.71
C TYR A 250 -6.21 -0.96 -16.74
N GLU A 251 -6.68 -0.54 -17.92
CA GLU A 251 -5.80 0.00 -18.97
C GLU A 251 -5.10 1.30 -18.54
N ASP A 252 -5.83 2.19 -17.88
CA ASP A 252 -5.25 3.41 -17.30
C ASP A 252 -4.25 3.04 -16.22
N PHE A 253 -4.59 2.10 -15.33
CA PHE A 253 -3.69 1.65 -14.28
C PHE A 253 -2.42 1.00 -14.83
N ARG A 254 -2.51 0.17 -15.87
CA ARG A 254 -1.34 -0.39 -16.56
C ARG A 254 -0.43 0.71 -17.11
N THR A 255 -1.02 1.77 -17.67
CA THR A 255 -0.28 2.93 -18.17
C THR A 255 0.41 3.67 -17.02
N GLN A 256 -0.29 3.87 -15.89
CA GLN A 256 0.26 4.47 -14.68
C GLN A 256 1.43 3.66 -14.12
N VAL A 257 1.31 2.32 -14.07
CA VAL A 257 2.37 1.40 -13.62
C VAL A 257 3.60 1.51 -14.51
N ARG A 258 3.43 1.56 -15.83
CA ARG A 258 4.56 1.75 -16.75
C ARG A 258 5.29 3.08 -16.50
N ILE A 259 4.54 4.18 -16.39
CA ILE A 259 5.11 5.53 -16.18
C ILE A 259 5.84 5.60 -14.84
N SER A 260 5.23 5.09 -13.76
CA SER A 260 5.84 5.12 -12.43
C SER A 260 7.07 4.22 -12.34
N ALA A 261 7.04 3.04 -12.96
CA ALA A 261 8.18 2.13 -13.04
C ALA A 261 9.38 2.82 -13.71
N GLN A 262 9.18 3.40 -14.89
CA GLN A 262 10.22 4.14 -15.64
C GLN A 262 10.81 5.32 -14.83
N ALA A 263 10.03 5.92 -13.94
CA ALA A 263 10.50 7.01 -13.09
C ALA A 263 11.37 6.53 -11.91
N GLY A 264 11.15 5.31 -11.42
CA GLY A 264 11.91 4.70 -10.32
C GLY A 264 11.07 3.98 -9.26
N ALA A 265 9.77 3.80 -9.46
CA ALA A 265 8.93 3.02 -8.54
C ALA A 265 9.43 1.58 -8.41
N CYS A 266 9.30 1.01 -7.20
CA CYS A 266 9.73 -0.35 -6.89
C CYS A 266 8.63 -1.40 -7.10
N GLY A 267 7.48 -1.02 -7.64
CA GLY A 267 6.35 -1.91 -7.86
C GLY A 267 4.98 -1.22 -7.72
N TYR A 268 3.98 -2.00 -7.35
CA TYR A 268 2.62 -1.54 -7.11
C TYR A 268 2.02 -2.21 -5.86
N LEU A 269 1.05 -1.52 -5.25
CA LEU A 269 0.20 -2.06 -4.19
C LEU A 269 -1.25 -1.70 -4.53
N ALA A 270 -1.93 -2.60 -5.26
CA ALA A 270 -3.17 -2.28 -5.96
C ALA A 270 -4.26 -3.32 -5.72
N GLY A 271 -5.52 -2.88 -5.77
CA GLY A 271 -6.68 -3.72 -5.49
C GLY A 271 -7.74 -3.63 -6.58
N ARG A 272 -8.67 -2.69 -6.42
CA ARG A 272 -9.90 -2.60 -7.23
C ARG A 272 -9.69 -2.62 -8.75
N SER A 273 -8.64 -1.99 -9.28
CA SER A 273 -8.37 -2.01 -10.73
C SER A 273 -7.98 -3.38 -11.28
N ILE A 274 -7.69 -4.34 -10.40
CA ILE A 274 -7.29 -5.71 -10.73
C ILE A 274 -8.49 -6.65 -10.57
N TRP A 275 -9.13 -6.66 -9.40
CA TRP A 275 -10.11 -7.69 -9.02
C TRP A 275 -11.58 -7.23 -8.95
N ARG A 276 -11.90 -5.94 -9.07
CA ARG A 276 -13.28 -5.43 -8.87
C ARG A 276 -14.28 -6.18 -9.75
N ASP A 277 -13.99 -6.34 -11.04
CA ASP A 277 -14.90 -7.00 -11.99
C ASP A 277 -15.28 -8.43 -11.57
N ALA A 278 -14.34 -9.14 -10.93
CA ALA A 278 -14.55 -10.50 -10.43
C ALA A 278 -15.48 -10.55 -9.22
N VAL A 279 -15.42 -9.52 -8.36
CA VAL A 279 -16.23 -9.42 -7.14
C VAL A 279 -17.61 -8.87 -7.45
N SER A 280 -17.70 -7.88 -8.35
CA SER A 280 -18.94 -7.21 -8.75
C SER A 280 -19.91 -8.06 -9.57
N THR A 281 -19.45 -9.18 -10.14
CA THR A 281 -20.34 -10.09 -10.87
C THR A 281 -21.04 -11.07 -9.94
N HIS A 282 -22.35 -11.20 -10.12
CA HIS A 282 -23.21 -12.15 -9.41
C HIS A 282 -23.40 -13.47 -10.19
N ASP A 283 -22.86 -13.58 -11.40
CA ASP A 283 -22.81 -14.81 -12.19
C ASP A 283 -21.60 -15.66 -11.75
N PRO A 284 -21.78 -16.91 -11.29
CA PRO A 284 -20.67 -17.78 -10.89
C PRO A 284 -19.62 -17.99 -11.99
N GLU A 285 -20.04 -18.15 -13.25
CA GLU A 285 -19.09 -18.31 -14.36
C GLU A 285 -18.36 -16.99 -14.65
N GLY A 286 -19.09 -15.88 -14.61
CA GLY A 286 -18.53 -14.53 -14.70
C GLY A 286 -17.50 -14.27 -13.63
N ARG A 287 -17.74 -14.74 -12.40
CA ARG A 287 -16.80 -14.62 -11.28
C ARG A 287 -15.52 -15.41 -11.55
N ALA A 288 -15.64 -16.65 -12.00
CA ALA A 288 -14.48 -17.47 -12.36
C ALA A 288 -13.64 -16.81 -13.47
N ARG A 289 -14.30 -16.30 -14.53
CA ARG A 289 -13.63 -15.54 -15.61
C ARG A 289 -12.96 -14.27 -15.10
N GLY A 290 -13.63 -13.51 -14.23
CA GLY A 290 -13.09 -12.29 -13.64
C GLY A 290 -11.87 -12.56 -12.75
N ILE A 291 -11.88 -13.67 -12.01
CA ILE A 291 -10.75 -14.12 -11.19
C ILE A 291 -9.54 -14.48 -12.08
N GLU A 292 -9.76 -15.23 -13.15
CA GLU A 292 -8.70 -15.56 -14.13
C GLU A 292 -8.14 -14.29 -14.78
N GLN A 293 -9.02 -13.35 -15.14
CA GLN A 293 -8.62 -12.04 -15.67
C GLN A 293 -7.79 -11.25 -14.65
N ALA A 294 -8.18 -11.22 -13.38
CA ALA A 294 -7.43 -10.56 -12.31
C ALA A 294 -6.00 -11.12 -12.18
N ARG A 295 -5.84 -12.44 -12.29
CA ARG A 295 -4.52 -13.08 -12.33
C ARG A 295 -3.73 -12.68 -13.57
N GLY A 296 -4.32 -12.74 -14.77
CA GLY A 296 -3.66 -12.33 -16.01
C GLY A 296 -3.20 -10.87 -15.98
N ARG A 297 -4.01 -9.98 -15.38
CA ARG A 297 -3.67 -8.57 -15.12
C ARG A 297 -2.44 -8.44 -14.23
N LEU A 298 -2.38 -9.20 -13.12
CA LEU A 298 -1.20 -9.22 -12.25
C LEU A 298 0.05 -9.69 -12.99
N ASP A 299 -0.04 -10.77 -13.77
CA ASP A 299 1.09 -11.30 -14.55
C ASP A 299 1.61 -10.28 -15.57
N GLU A 300 0.72 -9.51 -16.21
CA GLU A 300 1.10 -8.41 -17.11
C GLU A 300 1.76 -7.25 -16.36
N LEU A 301 1.18 -6.78 -15.25
CA LEU A 301 1.76 -5.71 -14.43
C LEU A 301 3.14 -6.11 -13.88
N ASN A 302 3.30 -7.37 -13.49
CA ASN A 302 4.56 -7.95 -13.05
C ASN A 302 5.63 -7.87 -14.15
N ALA A 303 5.28 -8.17 -15.39
CA ALA A 303 6.21 -8.04 -16.52
C ALA A 303 6.62 -6.58 -16.73
N VAL A 304 5.66 -5.64 -16.69
CA VAL A 304 5.92 -4.20 -16.83
C VAL A 304 6.87 -3.69 -15.73
N ILE A 305 6.63 -4.06 -14.47
CA ILE A 305 7.50 -3.67 -13.35
C ILE A 305 8.90 -4.25 -13.52
N ARG A 306 9.04 -5.52 -13.90
CA ARG A 306 10.36 -6.12 -14.11
C ARG A 306 11.13 -5.50 -15.27
N GLU A 307 10.44 -5.05 -16.31
CA GLU A 307 11.06 -4.42 -17.47
C GLU A 307 11.56 -3.00 -17.17
N HIS A 308 10.83 -2.24 -16.35
CA HIS A 308 11.04 -0.79 -16.23
C HIS A 308 11.33 -0.29 -14.82
N GLY A 309 10.94 -1.03 -13.78
CA GLY A 309 11.00 -0.59 -12.39
C GLY A 309 12.40 -0.62 -11.81
N ARG A 310 12.57 0.05 -10.66
CA ARG A 310 13.82 -0.01 -9.90
C ARG A 310 13.71 -1.05 -8.78
N PRO A 311 14.52 -2.11 -8.77
CA PRO A 311 14.45 -3.12 -7.73
C PRO A 311 14.86 -2.52 -6.37
N PHE A 312 14.12 -2.89 -5.33
CA PHE A 312 14.46 -2.63 -3.94
C PHE A 312 15.45 -3.69 -3.45
N LEU A 313 16.68 -3.26 -3.20
CA LEU A 313 17.76 -4.10 -2.70
C LEU A 313 18.18 -3.60 -1.31
N PRO A 314 17.51 -4.07 -0.24
CA PRO A 314 17.79 -3.63 1.13
C PRO A 314 19.10 -4.19 1.69
N GLY A 315 19.68 -5.18 1.00
CA GLY A 315 20.90 -5.85 1.43
C GLY A 315 22.10 -4.90 1.47
N ARG A 316 22.87 -5.03 2.55
CA ARG A 316 24.21 -4.44 2.67
C ARG A 316 25.26 -5.50 2.33
N SER A 317 26.48 -5.08 2.03
CA SER A 317 27.61 -6.03 1.98
C SER A 317 27.82 -6.67 3.36
N LEU A 318 28.44 -7.86 3.40
CA LEU A 318 28.74 -8.54 4.65
C LEU A 318 29.60 -7.66 5.58
N ASP A 319 30.61 -6.98 5.03
CA ASP A 319 31.48 -6.08 5.79
C ASP A 319 30.69 -4.94 6.45
N GLN A 320 29.81 -4.29 5.69
CA GLN A 320 28.92 -3.25 6.26
C GLN A 320 27.96 -3.79 7.32
N ALA A 321 27.54 -5.04 7.20
CA ALA A 321 26.69 -5.68 8.21
C ALA A 321 27.48 -5.96 9.49
N LEU A 322 28.71 -6.50 9.38
CA LEU A 322 29.60 -6.74 10.51
C LEU A 322 29.95 -5.45 11.27
N ASP A 323 30.19 -4.35 10.55
CA ASP A 323 30.47 -3.04 11.16
C ASP A 323 29.29 -2.49 11.98
N ARG A 324 28.05 -2.80 11.56
CA ARG A 324 26.82 -2.28 12.19
C ARG A 324 26.23 -3.22 13.25
N LEU A 325 26.50 -4.52 13.11
CA LEU A 325 26.05 -5.57 14.01
C LEU A 325 27.29 -6.33 14.54
N PRO A 326 28.10 -5.68 15.40
CA PRO A 326 29.30 -6.30 15.95
C PRO A 326 28.96 -7.48 16.87
N GLU A 327 30.00 -8.20 17.33
CA GLU A 327 29.84 -9.24 18.35
C GLU A 327 29.03 -8.69 19.55
N GLY A 328 27.99 -9.41 19.94
CA GLY A 328 27.10 -9.00 21.05
C GLY A 328 25.99 -8.00 20.68
N TRP A 329 25.82 -7.62 19.40
CA TRP A 329 24.79 -6.65 18.97
C TRP A 329 23.37 -6.95 19.51
N PHE A 330 23.05 -8.23 19.70
CA PHE A 330 21.73 -8.69 20.13
C PHE A 330 21.43 -8.38 21.61
N HIS A 331 22.41 -8.02 22.42
CA HIS A 331 22.20 -7.66 23.82
C HIS A 331 21.50 -6.30 23.99
N ASP A 332 21.80 -5.36 23.10
CA ASP A 332 21.26 -3.99 23.14
C ASP A 332 20.10 -3.79 22.15
N TRP A 333 19.80 -4.80 21.34
CA TRP A 333 18.71 -4.77 20.36
C TRP A 333 17.41 -5.28 20.98
N HIS A 334 16.41 -4.38 21.12
CA HIS A 334 15.14 -4.65 21.83
C HIS A 334 15.36 -5.36 23.17
N PRO A 335 16.10 -4.75 24.12
CA PRO A 335 16.33 -5.37 25.41
C PRO A 335 14.98 -5.66 26.09
N ALA A 336 14.84 -6.85 26.66
CA ALA A 336 13.66 -7.18 27.44
C ALA A 336 13.55 -6.18 28.61
N VAL A 337 12.42 -5.48 28.69
CA VAL A 337 12.10 -4.56 29.78
C VAL A 337 11.92 -5.32 31.09
#